data_AF-A0A0B7MR11-F1
#
_entry.id   AF-A0A0B7MR11-F1
#
_cell.length_a   1.000
_cell.length_b   1.000
_cell.length_c   1.000
_cell.angle_alpha   90.00
_cell.angle_beta   90.00
_cell.angle_gamma   90.00
#
_symmetry.space_group_name_H-M   'P 1'
#
loop_
_entity.id
_entity.type
_entity.pdbx_description
1 polymer ?
#
loop_
_entity_poly.entity_id
_entity_poly.type
_entity_poly.pdbx_seq_one_letter_code
_entity_poly.pdbx_strand_id
1 'polypeptide(L)'
;MIKSKLSERLTKIAGFVPRGHVVADIGTDHALLSIYLVLEGISSQVIASDLSTGPLSSARANVYLYKLEKSIEIRQGNGLESINPGEADVVIIAGMGGVKIIEILEGSHAVPDGVVRIILQPQGGAGMVRRWLFDHHWQIVDEELVLEHDNYYEIIVSEPSPGPKVNDIDKKLSRREMELLEIGPCLLEKKNTPSLIPFSSGEN
;
A
#
# COMPACT_ATOMS: atom_id res chain seq x y z
N MET A 1 -11.74 25.62 7.52
CA MET A 1 -10.82 24.63 6.90
C MET A 1 -11.68 23.63 6.16
N ILE A 2 -11.54 23.51 4.84
CA ILE A 2 -12.26 22.48 4.10
C ILE A 2 -11.59 21.16 4.45
N LYS A 3 -12.28 20.32 5.23
CA LYS A 3 -11.87 18.95 5.49
C LYS A 3 -12.22 18.18 4.22
N SER A 4 -11.28 17.95 3.30
CA SER A 4 -11.55 17.04 2.19
C SER A 4 -11.76 15.66 2.80
N LYS A 5 -13.01 15.18 2.78
CA LYS A 5 -13.33 13.84 3.24
C LYS A 5 -12.67 12.86 2.27
N LEU A 6 -11.64 12.15 2.73
CA LEU A 6 -11.06 11.04 1.97
C LEU A 6 -12.15 9.99 1.67
N SER A 7 -11.96 9.25 0.59
CA SER A 7 -12.77 8.06 0.35
C SER A 7 -12.56 7.04 1.48
N GLU A 8 -13.48 6.09 1.64
CA GLU A 8 -13.37 5.08 2.68
C GLU A 8 -12.11 4.21 2.47
N ARG A 9 -11.83 3.84 1.22
CA ARG A 9 -10.61 3.12 0.83
C ARG A 9 -9.34 3.85 1.25
N LEU A 10 -9.22 5.15 0.93
CA LEU A 10 -8.05 5.94 1.31
C LEU A 10 -7.96 6.16 2.83
N THR A 11 -9.11 6.29 3.51
CA THR A 11 -9.15 6.41 4.98
C THR A 11 -8.64 5.13 5.65
N LYS A 12 -9.01 3.95 5.12
CA LYS A 12 -8.53 2.66 5.60
C LYS A 12 -7.02 2.50 5.38
N ILE A 13 -6.52 2.87 4.20
CA ILE A 13 -5.07 2.91 3.93
C ILE A 13 -4.34 3.80 4.94
N ALA A 14 -4.84 5.02 5.19
CA ALA A 14 -4.24 5.93 6.16
C ALA A 14 -4.21 5.36 7.59
N GLY A 15 -5.23 4.58 7.97
CA GLY A 15 -5.30 3.91 9.27
C GLY A 15 -4.21 2.87 9.51
N PHE A 16 -3.58 2.34 8.45
CA PHE A 16 -2.47 1.40 8.55
C PHE A 16 -1.10 2.07 8.62
N VAL A 17 -1.01 3.39 8.53
CA VAL A 17 0.27 4.11 8.70
C VAL A 17 0.58 4.26 10.19
N PRO A 18 1.70 3.71 10.69
CA PRO A 18 2.14 3.95 12.06
C PRO A 18 2.43 5.43 12.26
N ARG A 19 1.91 6.02 13.34
CA ARG A 19 2.09 7.46 13.60
C ARG A 19 3.57 7.84 13.72
N GLY A 20 3.89 9.03 13.24
CA GLY A 20 5.23 9.63 13.35
C GLY A 20 6.24 9.15 12.31
N HIS A 21 5.87 8.21 11.43
CA HIS A 21 6.75 7.69 10.39
C HIS A 21 6.70 8.58 9.15
N VAL A 22 7.81 8.65 8.41
CA VAL A 22 7.89 9.31 7.10
C VAL A 22 7.31 8.38 6.05
N VAL A 23 6.42 8.92 5.20
CA VAL A 23 5.67 8.12 4.23
C VAL A 23 6.09 8.45 2.81
N ALA A 24 6.25 7.43 1.97
CA ALA A 24 6.31 7.55 0.52
C ALA A 24 4.96 7.13 -0.08
N ASP A 25 4.26 8.07 -0.72
CA ASP A 25 2.98 7.87 -1.41
C ASP A 25 3.23 7.78 -2.92
N ILE A 26 3.33 6.55 -3.43
CA ILE A 26 3.74 6.25 -4.80
C ILE A 26 2.51 6.11 -5.71
N GLY A 27 2.50 6.89 -6.80
CA GLY A 27 1.31 7.07 -7.64
C GLY A 27 0.27 7.95 -6.96
N THR A 28 0.73 9.04 -6.33
CA THR A 28 -0.07 9.89 -5.44
C THR A 28 -1.29 10.54 -6.12
N ASP A 29 -1.28 10.61 -7.45
CA ASP A 29 -2.25 11.27 -8.31
C ASP A 29 -2.49 12.75 -7.96
N HIS A 30 -3.25 13.02 -6.90
CA HIS A 30 -3.62 14.37 -6.44
C HIS A 30 -3.13 14.69 -5.02
N ALA A 31 -2.30 13.84 -4.41
CA ALA A 31 -1.77 13.98 -3.05
C ALA A 31 -2.84 14.05 -1.94
N LEU A 32 -4.05 13.56 -2.19
CA LEU A 32 -5.13 13.61 -1.20
C LEU A 32 -4.82 12.75 0.04
N LEU A 33 -4.24 11.57 -0.16
CA LEU A 33 -3.78 10.71 0.95
C LEU A 33 -2.64 11.38 1.72
N SER A 34 -1.62 11.86 1.01
CA SER A 34 -0.50 12.62 1.57
C SER A 34 -0.95 13.81 2.43
N ILE A 35 -1.88 14.62 1.92
CA ILE A 35 -2.46 15.77 2.63
C ILE A 35 -3.19 15.32 3.89
N TYR A 36 -4.01 14.27 3.78
CA TYR A 36 -4.74 13.75 4.94
C TYR A 36 -3.81 13.25 6.04
N LEU A 37 -2.75 12.51 5.68
CA LEU A 37 -1.76 11.99 6.64
C LEU A 37 -1.12 13.12 7.45
N VAL A 38 -0.79 14.24 6.81
CA VAL A 38 -0.22 15.42 7.47
C VAL A 38 -1.25 16.16 8.32
N LEU A 39 -2.46 16.40 7.78
CA LEU A 39 -3.51 17.14 8.50
C LEU A 39 -4.01 16.42 9.75
N GLU A 40 -4.06 15.09 9.75
CA GLU A 40 -4.49 14.28 10.91
C GLU A 40 -3.32 13.93 11.86
N GLY A 41 -2.13 14.49 11.60
CA GLY A 41 -0.92 14.28 12.40
C GLY A 41 -0.48 12.80 12.43
N ILE A 42 -0.79 12.06 11.38
CA ILE A 42 -0.36 10.65 11.23
C ILE A 42 1.10 10.63 10.81
N SER A 43 1.48 11.48 9.85
CA SER A 43 2.87 11.67 9.43
C SER A 43 3.24 13.13 9.43
N SER A 44 4.47 13.45 9.85
CA SER A 44 5.01 14.81 9.79
C SER A 44 5.63 15.15 8.44
N GLN A 45 6.02 14.13 7.65
CA GLN A 45 6.62 14.29 6.33
C GLN A 45 6.18 13.19 5.37
N VAL A 46 5.80 13.60 4.16
CA VAL A 46 5.39 12.70 3.09
C VAL A 46 6.13 13.04 1.80
N ILE A 47 6.67 12.03 1.14
CA ILE A 47 7.21 12.11 -0.22
C ILE A 47 6.12 11.57 -1.14
N ALA A 48 5.48 12.46 -1.89
CA ALA A 48 4.41 12.09 -2.80
C ALA A 48 4.97 12.09 -4.22
N SER A 49 4.89 10.93 -4.89
CA SER A 49 5.48 10.75 -6.22
C SER A 49 4.51 10.20 -7.24
N ASP A 50 4.72 10.60 -8.49
CA ASP A 50 4.04 10.07 -9.66
C ASP A 50 4.99 10.15 -10.87
N LEU A 51 4.77 9.31 -11.86
CA LEU A 51 5.51 9.35 -13.13
C LEU A 51 5.01 10.48 -14.02
N SER A 52 3.70 10.75 -13.98
CA SER A 52 3.02 11.65 -14.90
C SER A 52 3.00 13.09 -14.38
N THR A 53 3.40 14.03 -15.24
CA THR A 53 3.45 15.46 -14.90
C THR A 53 2.08 16.10 -14.66
N GLY A 54 1.03 15.55 -15.28
CA GLY A 54 -0.35 16.01 -15.10
C GLY A 54 -0.81 15.85 -13.65
N PRO A 55 -0.88 14.61 -13.13
CA PRO A 55 -1.15 14.34 -11.72
C PRO A 55 -0.27 15.16 -10.77
N LEU A 56 1.05 15.23 -11.00
CA LEU A 56 1.94 16.04 -10.16
C LEU A 56 1.58 17.53 -10.12
N SER A 57 1.04 18.07 -11.21
CA SER A 57 0.58 19.46 -11.24
C SER A 57 -0.62 19.66 -10.32
N SER A 58 -1.58 18.72 -10.35
CA SER A 58 -2.73 18.69 -9.42
C SER A 58 -2.28 18.50 -7.97
N ALA A 59 -1.35 17.58 -7.72
CA ALA A 59 -0.77 17.34 -6.40
C ALA A 59 -0.10 18.61 -5.84
N ARG A 60 0.74 19.31 -6.62
CA ARG A 60 1.36 20.58 -6.21
C ARG A 60 0.32 21.66 -5.89
N ALA A 61 -0.71 21.80 -6.72
CA ALA A 61 -1.78 22.76 -6.49
C ALA A 61 -2.53 22.49 -5.18
N ASN A 62 -2.82 21.22 -4.89
CA ASN A 62 -3.46 20.81 -3.64
C ASN A 62 -2.53 21.07 -2.44
N VAL A 63 -1.28 20.63 -2.48
CA VAL A 63 -0.32 20.86 -1.38
C VAL A 63 -0.17 22.35 -1.07
N TYR A 64 -0.10 23.20 -2.10
CA TYR A 64 -0.08 24.66 -1.96
C TYR A 64 -1.37 25.21 -1.32
N LEU A 65 -2.53 24.76 -1.79
CA LEU A 65 -3.83 25.17 -1.25
C LEU A 65 -3.97 24.88 0.25
N TYR A 66 -3.45 23.73 0.70
CA TYR A 66 -3.45 23.32 2.10
C TYR A 66 -2.25 23.86 2.90
N LYS A 67 -1.31 24.56 2.26
CA LYS A 67 -0.11 25.15 2.87
C LYS A 67 0.82 24.10 3.52
N LEU A 68 1.00 22.97 2.84
CA LEU A 68 1.75 21.81 3.34
C LEU A 68 3.08 21.58 2.60
N GLU A 69 3.59 22.56 1.86
CA GLU A 69 4.81 22.44 1.03
C GLU A 69 6.07 22.10 1.85
N LYS A 70 6.06 22.39 3.16
CA LYS A 70 7.16 22.05 4.08
C LYS A 70 7.09 20.62 4.61
N SER A 71 5.93 19.98 4.47
CA SER A 71 5.64 18.64 5.01
C SER A 71 5.36 17.62 3.91
N ILE A 72 5.05 18.06 2.69
CA ILE A 72 4.80 17.18 1.55
C ILE A 72 5.70 17.60 0.40
N GLU A 73 6.64 16.74 0.06
CA GLU A 73 7.52 16.92 -1.08
C GLU A 73 6.95 16.21 -2.30
N ILE A 74 6.76 16.95 -3.40
CA ILE A 74 6.26 16.38 -4.67
C ILE A 74 7.42 16.06 -5.60
N ARG A 75 7.59 14.77 -5.94
CA ARG A 75 8.65 14.27 -6.82
C ARG A 75 8.12 13.59 -8.07
N GLN A 76 8.74 13.87 -9.21
CA GLN A 76 8.53 13.06 -10.40
C GLN A 76 9.47 11.85 -10.37
N GLY A 77 8.94 10.64 -10.51
CA GLY A 77 9.76 9.43 -10.50
C GLY A 77 8.97 8.19 -10.89
N ASN A 78 9.69 7.16 -11.33
CA ASN A 78 9.08 5.89 -11.69
C ASN A 78 9.09 4.96 -10.47
N GLY A 79 7.95 4.86 -9.77
CA GLY A 79 7.84 3.98 -8.62
C GLY A 79 8.81 4.37 -7.49
N LEU A 80 9.57 3.39 -7.01
CA LEU A 80 10.50 3.55 -5.89
C LEU A 80 11.79 4.31 -6.24
N GLU A 81 12.03 4.64 -7.52
CA GLU A 81 13.14 5.52 -7.93
C GLU A 81 13.02 6.94 -7.36
N SER A 82 11.84 7.30 -6.88
CA SER A 82 11.56 8.60 -6.28
C SER A 82 12.06 8.77 -4.84
N ILE A 83 12.53 7.70 -4.21
CA ILE A 83 12.97 7.69 -2.81
C ILE A 83 14.38 7.08 -2.65
N ASN A 84 15.15 7.63 -1.72
CA ASN A 84 16.46 7.12 -1.35
C ASN A 84 16.36 6.15 -0.15
N PRO A 85 17.36 5.25 0.05
CA PRO A 85 17.46 4.45 1.27
C PRO A 85 17.43 5.30 2.55
N GLY A 86 16.62 4.88 3.52
CA GLY A 86 16.42 5.60 4.78
C GLY A 86 15.60 6.89 4.70
N GLU A 87 15.01 7.21 3.54
CA GLU A 87 14.26 8.46 3.35
C GLU A 87 12.78 8.35 3.73
N ALA A 88 12.21 7.14 3.66
CA ALA A 88 10.85 6.85 4.09
C ALA A 88 10.82 5.54 4.88
N ASP A 89 10.03 5.52 5.95
CA ASP A 89 9.83 4.33 6.77
C ASP A 89 8.64 3.49 6.28
N VAL A 90 7.66 4.14 5.63
CA VAL A 90 6.42 3.51 5.15
C VAL A 90 6.24 3.79 3.66
N VAL A 91 5.98 2.75 2.87
CA VAL A 91 5.66 2.89 1.44
C VAL A 91 4.19 2.56 1.21
N ILE A 92 3.51 3.40 0.45
CA ILE A 92 2.13 3.20 0.01
C ILE A 92 2.10 3.13 -1.51
N ILE A 93 1.49 2.07 -2.06
CA ILE A 93 1.19 1.94 -3.49
C ILE A 93 -0.27 1.52 -3.64
N ALA A 94 -1.13 2.44 -4.07
CA ALA A 94 -2.57 2.21 -4.08
C ALA A 94 -3.20 2.58 -5.43
N GLY A 95 -4.30 1.90 -5.78
CA GLY A 95 -5.06 2.22 -6.99
C GLY A 95 -4.41 1.76 -8.30
N MET A 96 -3.50 0.78 -8.24
CA MET A 96 -2.83 0.23 -9.42
C MET A 96 -3.15 -1.27 -9.60
N GLY A 97 -3.02 -1.79 -10.81
CA GLY A 97 -3.12 -3.24 -11.05
C GLY A 97 -1.95 -4.00 -10.43
N GLY A 98 -2.18 -5.24 -9.97
CA GLY A 98 -1.18 -6.04 -9.25
C GLY A 98 0.16 -6.22 -10.01
N VAL A 99 0.11 -6.41 -11.33
CA VAL A 99 1.32 -6.46 -12.18
C VAL A 99 2.13 -5.16 -12.06
N LYS A 100 1.46 -4.00 -12.13
CA LYS A 100 2.10 -2.68 -12.01
C LYS A 100 2.72 -2.47 -10.63
N ILE A 101 2.02 -2.93 -9.58
CA ILE A 101 2.55 -2.89 -8.21
C ILE A 101 3.83 -3.72 -8.11
N ILE A 102 3.82 -4.95 -8.65
CA ILE A 102 5.00 -5.82 -8.68
C ILE A 102 6.14 -5.16 -9.46
N GLU A 103 5.89 -4.61 -10.65
CA GLU A 103 6.89 -3.86 -11.42
C GLU A 103 7.52 -2.71 -10.63
N ILE A 104 6.74 -1.99 -9.81
CA ILE A 104 7.24 -0.91 -8.96
C ILE A 104 8.11 -1.46 -7.83
N LEU A 105 7.70 -2.58 -7.21
CA LEU A 105 8.42 -3.22 -6.12
C LEU A 105 9.73 -3.91 -6.58
N GLU A 106 9.76 -4.39 -7.82
CA GLU A 106 10.92 -4.99 -8.51
C GLU A 106 11.73 -3.99 -9.32
N GLY A 107 11.40 -2.70 -9.24
CA GLY A 107 12.05 -1.65 -10.02
C GLY A 107 13.56 -1.58 -9.82
N SER A 108 14.20 -0.61 -10.49
CA SER A 108 15.66 -0.43 -10.48
C SER A 108 16.25 -0.27 -9.07
N HIS A 109 15.42 0.10 -8.08
CA HIS A 109 15.68 -0.06 -6.67
C HIS A 109 14.61 -0.98 -6.08
N ALA A 110 15.05 -2.14 -5.54
CA ALA A 110 14.23 -2.91 -4.61
C ALA A 110 13.76 -2.00 -3.46
N VAL A 111 12.72 -2.42 -2.74
CA VAL A 111 12.23 -1.68 -1.56
C VAL A 111 13.42 -1.25 -0.68
N PRO A 112 13.64 0.06 -0.46
CA PRO A 112 14.86 0.51 0.17
C PRO A 112 15.00 -0.02 1.60
N ASP A 113 16.25 -0.28 2.01
CA ASP A 113 16.55 -0.63 3.40
C ASP A 113 16.05 0.48 4.34
N GLY A 114 15.46 0.08 5.47
CA GLY A 114 14.86 0.98 6.44
C GLY A 114 13.34 1.12 6.33
N VAL A 115 12.72 0.70 5.22
CA VAL A 115 11.25 0.62 5.15
C VAL A 115 10.77 -0.45 6.12
N VAL A 116 9.96 -0.03 7.10
CA VAL A 116 9.39 -0.90 8.14
C VAL A 116 8.02 -1.44 7.77
N ARG A 117 7.31 -0.80 6.82
CA ARG A 117 5.98 -1.21 6.39
C ARG A 117 5.67 -0.83 4.94
N ILE A 118 5.04 -1.75 4.21
CA ILE A 118 4.45 -1.48 2.89
C ILE A 118 2.94 -1.69 2.97
N ILE A 119 2.18 -0.73 2.45
CA ILE A 119 0.73 -0.77 2.34
C ILE A 119 0.37 -0.76 0.86
N LEU A 120 -0.23 -1.85 0.39
CA LEU A 120 -0.57 -2.05 -1.02
C LEU A 120 -2.08 -2.11 -1.19
N GLN A 121 -2.61 -1.47 -2.24
CA GLN A 121 -4.00 -1.60 -2.62
C GLN A 121 -4.08 -1.90 -4.12
N PRO A 122 -3.97 -3.19 -4.52
CA PRO A 122 -4.18 -3.60 -5.91
C PRO A 122 -5.65 -3.45 -6.32
N GLN A 123 -5.90 -2.97 -7.55
CA GLN A 123 -7.24 -2.99 -8.17
C GLN A 123 -7.58 -4.35 -8.82
N GLY A 124 -6.63 -5.28 -8.81
CA GLY A 124 -6.76 -6.65 -9.30
C GLY A 124 -5.44 -7.39 -9.15
N GLY A 125 -5.48 -8.72 -9.13
CA GLY A 125 -4.26 -9.53 -8.94
C GLY A 125 -3.71 -9.47 -7.51
N ALA A 126 -4.55 -9.37 -6.48
CA ALA A 126 -4.10 -9.39 -5.09
C ALA A 126 -3.29 -10.66 -4.77
N GLY A 127 -3.71 -11.83 -5.28
CA GLY A 127 -3.01 -13.11 -5.09
C GLY A 127 -1.55 -13.08 -5.54
N MET A 128 -1.27 -12.54 -6.73
CA MET A 128 0.12 -12.40 -7.20
C MET A 128 0.92 -11.40 -6.38
N VAL A 129 0.31 -10.32 -5.88
CA VAL A 129 0.98 -9.34 -5.01
C VAL A 129 1.35 -10.01 -3.69
N ARG A 130 0.45 -10.79 -3.09
CA ARG A 130 0.75 -11.57 -1.87
C ARG A 130 1.85 -12.59 -2.09
N ARG A 131 1.83 -13.28 -3.24
CA ARG A 131 2.90 -14.20 -3.62
C ARG A 131 4.24 -13.50 -3.73
N TRP A 132 4.26 -12.34 -4.39
CA TRP A 132 5.47 -11.52 -4.50
C TRP A 132 6.01 -11.13 -3.12
N LEU A 133 5.15 -10.65 -2.22
CA LEU A 133 5.53 -10.29 -0.85
C LEU A 133 6.17 -11.48 -0.13
N PHE A 134 5.54 -12.66 -0.20
CA PHE A 134 6.07 -13.89 0.39
C PHE A 134 7.46 -14.25 -0.17
N ASP A 135 7.60 -14.25 -1.50
CA ASP A 135 8.85 -14.61 -2.17
C ASP A 135 9.99 -13.60 -1.88
N HIS A 136 9.65 -12.37 -1.49
CA HIS A 136 10.60 -11.29 -1.18
C HIS A 136 10.77 -11.03 0.33
N HIS A 137 10.39 -12.00 1.17
CA HIS A 137 10.52 -11.94 2.63
C HIS A 137 9.74 -10.79 3.29
N TRP A 138 8.60 -10.41 2.73
CA TRP A 138 7.62 -9.55 3.36
C TRP A 138 6.49 -10.40 3.95
N GLN A 139 6.30 -10.31 5.25
CA GLN A 139 5.18 -10.97 5.92
C GLN A 139 3.95 -10.08 5.83
N ILE A 140 2.81 -10.66 5.47
CA ILE A 140 1.51 -9.98 5.54
C ILE A 140 1.08 -9.97 7.00
N VAL A 141 0.93 -8.78 7.57
CA VAL A 141 0.60 -8.58 9.00
C VAL A 141 -0.84 -8.15 9.22
N ASP A 142 -1.47 -7.55 8.20
CA ASP A 142 -2.86 -7.16 8.24
C ASP A 142 -3.43 -7.01 6.81
N GLU A 143 -4.74 -7.15 6.68
CA GLU A 143 -5.46 -6.95 5.42
C GLU A 143 -6.87 -6.43 5.67
N GLU A 144 -7.39 -5.62 4.75
CA GLU A 144 -8.77 -5.11 4.85
C GLU A 144 -9.48 -5.24 3.50
N LEU A 145 -10.76 -5.64 3.53
CA LEU A 145 -11.63 -5.62 2.36
C LEU A 145 -12.61 -4.45 2.51
N VAL A 146 -12.56 -3.50 1.59
CA VAL A 146 -13.37 -2.27 1.61
C VAL A 146 -14.38 -2.31 0.46
N LEU A 147 -15.65 -2.07 0.76
CA LEU A 147 -16.69 -1.87 -0.27
C LEU A 147 -16.84 -0.38 -0.54
N GLU A 148 -16.52 0.08 -1.75
CA GLU A 148 -16.67 1.47 -2.16
C GLU A 148 -17.23 1.52 -3.59
N HIS A 149 -18.31 2.29 -3.80
CA HIS A 149 -18.99 2.40 -5.12
C HIS A 149 -19.27 1.03 -5.77
N ASP A 150 -19.84 0.09 -5.01
CA ASP A 150 -20.18 -1.29 -5.45
C ASP A 150 -18.98 -2.17 -5.87
N ASN A 151 -17.75 -1.72 -5.60
CA ASN A 151 -16.53 -2.47 -5.86
C ASN A 151 -15.84 -2.85 -4.55
N TYR A 152 -15.32 -4.07 -4.50
CA TYR A 152 -14.49 -4.52 -3.39
C TYR A 152 -13.01 -4.24 -3.66
N TYR A 153 -12.34 -3.65 -2.67
CA TYR A 153 -10.92 -3.32 -2.73
C TYR A 153 -10.19 -3.99 -1.59
N GLU A 154 -9.14 -4.74 -1.93
CA GLU A 154 -8.25 -5.37 -0.97
C GLU A 154 -7.10 -4.43 -0.63
N ILE A 155 -6.86 -4.22 0.66
CA ILE A 155 -5.69 -3.53 1.20
C ILE A 155 -4.83 -4.59 1.88
N ILE A 156 -3.55 -4.64 1.53
CA ILE A 156 -2.57 -5.58 2.05
C ILE A 156 -1.51 -4.78 2.81
N VAL A 157 -1.28 -5.14 4.07
CA VAL A 157 -0.26 -4.53 4.92
C VAL A 157 0.83 -5.56 5.17
N SER A 158 2.06 -5.18 4.90
CA SER A 158 3.21 -6.07 5.05
C SER A 158 4.39 -5.38 5.72
N GLU A 159 5.18 -6.19 6.42
CA GLU A 159 6.38 -5.77 7.14
C GLU A 159 7.53 -6.73 6.81
N PRO A 160 8.79 -6.33 7.02
CA PRO A 160 9.92 -7.24 6.84
C PRO A 160 9.75 -8.49 7.71
N SER A 161 9.95 -9.68 7.13
CA SER A 161 9.85 -10.93 7.88
C SER A 161 10.97 -11.03 8.92
N PRO A 162 10.67 -11.36 10.19
CA PRO A 162 11.69 -11.55 11.21
C PRO A 162 12.50 -12.82 10.93
N GLY A 163 13.82 -12.69 10.89
CA GLY A 163 14.76 -13.80 10.71
C GLY A 163 15.83 -13.49 9.66
N PRO A 164 16.86 -14.34 9.53
CA PRO A 164 17.80 -14.23 8.42
C PRO A 164 17.03 -14.31 7.10
N LYS A 165 17.43 -13.53 6.10
CA LYS A 165 17.06 -13.74 4.68
C LYS A 165 17.64 -15.10 4.27
N VAL A 166 17.01 -16.19 4.69
CA VAL A 166 17.37 -17.52 4.23
C VAL A 166 16.98 -17.52 2.77
N ASN A 167 17.92 -17.86 1.89
CA ASN A 167 17.63 -18.16 0.50
C ASN A 167 16.80 -19.44 0.46
N ASP A 168 15.53 -19.35 0.85
CA ASP A 168 14.48 -20.37 0.77
C ASP A 168 14.02 -20.48 -0.69
N ILE A 169 14.97 -20.45 -1.64
CA ILE A 169 14.74 -20.57 -3.09
C ILE A 169 14.01 -21.89 -3.40
N ASP A 170 14.06 -22.87 -2.48
CA ASP A 170 13.43 -24.17 -2.59
C ASP A 170 12.20 -24.38 -1.67
N LYS A 171 11.74 -23.36 -0.92
CA LYS A 171 10.55 -23.51 -0.07
C LYS A 171 9.29 -23.53 -0.94
N LYS A 172 8.94 -24.74 -1.38
CA LYS A 172 7.72 -24.99 -2.14
C LYS A 172 6.50 -24.80 -1.25
N LEU A 173 5.68 -23.79 -1.56
CA LEU A 173 4.39 -23.62 -0.90
C LEU A 173 3.54 -24.88 -1.07
N SER A 174 2.93 -25.32 0.02
CA SER A 174 1.86 -26.29 -0.01
C SER A 174 0.66 -25.73 -0.79
N ARG A 175 -0.20 -26.62 -1.28
CA ARG A 175 -1.45 -26.23 -1.95
C ARG A 175 -2.28 -25.26 -1.10
N ARG A 176 -2.37 -25.52 0.20
CA ARG A 176 -3.10 -24.69 1.16
C ARG A 176 -2.51 -23.29 1.26
N GLU A 177 -1.19 -23.14 1.31
CA GLU A 177 -0.55 -21.82 1.36
C GLU A 177 -0.78 -21.03 0.07
N MET A 178 -0.76 -21.68 -1.09
CA MET A 178 -1.11 -21.03 -2.36
C MET A 178 -2.56 -20.54 -2.37
N GLU A 179 -3.51 -21.37 -1.93
CA GLU A 179 -4.92 -20.99 -1.82
C GLU A 179 -5.13 -19.84 -0.81
N LEU A 180 -4.38 -19.83 0.30
CA LEU A 180 -4.41 -18.73 1.27
C LEU A 180 -3.92 -17.41 0.67
N LEU A 181 -2.86 -17.44 -0.14
CA LEU A 181 -2.36 -16.23 -0.80
C LEU A 181 -3.31 -15.75 -1.91
N GLU A 182 -4.06 -16.62 -2.57
CA GLU A 182 -5.08 -16.16 -3.52
C GLU A 182 -6.22 -15.39 -2.82
N ILE A 183 -6.62 -15.81 -1.62
CA ILE A 183 -7.78 -15.22 -0.91
C ILE A 183 -7.38 -14.06 0.00
N GLY A 184 -6.25 -14.17 0.71
CA GLY A 184 -5.85 -13.26 1.78
C GLY A 184 -5.86 -13.95 3.15
N PRO A 185 -4.68 -14.27 3.73
CA PRO A 185 -4.61 -14.97 5.00
C PRO A 185 -5.26 -14.19 6.15
N CYS A 186 -5.02 -12.88 6.25
CA CYS A 186 -5.61 -12.04 7.32
C CYS A 186 -7.09 -11.75 7.04
N LEU A 187 -7.49 -11.66 5.77
CA LEU A 187 -8.91 -11.51 5.42
C LEU A 187 -9.75 -12.69 5.91
N LEU A 188 -9.23 -13.91 5.78
CA LEU A 188 -9.89 -15.14 6.25
C LEU A 188 -9.99 -15.22 7.77
N GLU A 189 -8.96 -14.79 8.48
CA GLU A 189 -8.93 -14.79 9.95
C GLU A 189 -9.93 -13.78 10.54
N LYS A 190 -10.13 -12.63 9.86
CA LYS A 190 -10.94 -11.55 10.39
C LYS A 190 -12.41 -11.87 10.57
N LYS A 191 -12.98 -12.93 9.95
CA LYS A 191 -14.36 -13.50 10.07
C LYS A 191 -15.58 -12.56 10.18
N ASN A 192 -15.39 -11.25 10.26
CA ASN A 192 -16.36 -10.17 10.42
C ASN A 192 -16.41 -9.28 9.18
N THR A 193 -15.74 -9.67 8.10
CA THR A 193 -15.88 -9.03 6.79
C THR A 193 -17.23 -9.46 6.21
N PRO A 194 -18.23 -8.55 6.08
CA PRO A 194 -19.62 -8.92 5.79
C PRO A 194 -19.83 -9.69 4.47
N SER A 195 -18.83 -9.72 3.61
CA SER A 195 -18.89 -10.22 2.23
C SER A 195 -18.15 -11.54 1.97
N LEU A 196 -17.48 -12.15 2.96
CA LEU A 196 -16.88 -13.49 2.80
C LEU A 196 -17.92 -14.63 2.93
N ILE A 197 -19.18 -14.30 3.25
CA ILE A 197 -20.23 -15.26 3.58
C ILE A 197 -20.86 -15.99 2.38
N PRO A 198 -20.92 -15.49 1.12
CA PRO A 198 -21.59 -16.26 0.07
C PRO A 198 -20.70 -17.33 -0.60
N PHE A 199 -19.39 -17.39 -0.33
CA PHE A 199 -18.51 -18.41 -0.92
C PHE A 199 -18.25 -19.62 -0.02
N SER A 200 -18.70 -19.60 1.25
CA SER A 200 -18.52 -20.72 2.18
C SER A 200 -19.75 -21.62 2.34
N SER A 201 -20.88 -21.32 1.69
CA SER A 201 -22.02 -22.23 1.63
C SER A 201 -21.93 -23.13 0.40
N GLY A 202 -20.91 -23.99 0.39
CA GLY A 202 -21.04 -25.28 -0.29
C GLY A 202 -22.02 -26.12 0.53
N GLU A 203 -23.31 -26.00 0.22
CA GLU A 203 -24.30 -26.97 0.69
C GLU A 203 -24.00 -28.32 0.03
N ASN A 204 -23.89 -29.35 0.89
CA ASN A 204 -23.77 -30.77 0.54
C ASN A 204 -24.96 -31.27 -0.28
#